data_AF-A0AA38YE30-F1
#
_entry.id   AF-A0AA38YE30-F1
#
_cell.length_a   1.000
_cell.length_b   1.000
_cell.length_c   1.000
_cell.angle_alpha   90.00
_cell.angle_beta   90.00
_cell.angle_gamma   90.00
#
_symmetry.space_group_name_H-M   'P 1'
#
loop_
_entity.id
_entity.type
_entity.pdbx_description
1 polymer ?
#
loop_
_entity_poly.entity_id
_entity_poly.type
_entity_poly.pdbx_seq_one_letter_code
_entity_poly.pdbx_strand_id
1 'polypeptide(L)'
;MNPRTADIQQSIWKDFSEDTFRSHLVLLEERTNAVPVDSQLFPVASLAETRSARHYGLSIRDEQTLADAFAFLAAVQEGAQSVAAVCLEEHIRQHTLTVRFAAVDTISLDLQQALHTVSIILGTSGSPDDRDLRSKELFHFVVRLHFKRILGRLRSSKWEKPKYLSRTHKKSLWQDFDNLTHRVQFVYTKREKELRDDVQHNIRTLADTYSMFESVSAKSVEEFELLVHLIQVSYDFCTSTTARDYARRMSNAGQTNQVRAAVKTLRQIEKVAAYYRVPATLVRVSHRYPQYFRAEGLRMEYLAPYASVPTSIGYEDWARTCHVHAEIQLVVYYDMRSCDTNMVDDPNHDSVMPRVMGTSKYLCYLCYLFIKFHSGFPAANTHGRLYDQWTIPDLAEYSQEQRERYRQVIKSMDEAIMTHASKPPCWRAEPMTSRENLLNSVQEESAIVLSQSVLRDTARR
;
A
#
# COMPACT_ATOMS: atom_id res chain seq x y z
N MET A 1 -20.18 8.84 8.23
CA MET A 1 -20.46 10.29 8.06
C MET A 1 -21.32 10.52 6.82
N ASN A 2 -22.22 11.51 6.81
CA ASN A 2 -23.00 11.83 5.61
C ASN A 2 -22.10 12.58 4.60
N PRO A 3 -21.86 12.08 3.38
CA PRO A 3 -21.05 12.77 2.37
C PRO A 3 -21.81 13.86 1.60
N ARG A 4 -23.10 14.11 1.89
CA ARG A 4 -23.94 15.09 1.19
C ARG A 4 -24.64 16.00 2.19
N THR A 5 -23.93 17.03 2.63
CA THR A 5 -24.46 18.04 3.57
C THR A 5 -24.58 19.42 2.93
N ALA A 6 -23.85 19.71 1.85
CA ALA A 6 -23.92 20.99 1.14
C ALA A 6 -25.27 21.21 0.42
N ASP A 7 -25.72 22.46 0.38
CA ASP A 7 -26.82 22.88 -0.48
C ASP A 7 -26.37 23.08 -1.94
N ILE A 8 -27.33 23.25 -2.86
CA ILE A 8 -27.07 23.39 -4.30
C ILE A 8 -26.17 24.61 -4.63
N GLN A 9 -26.28 25.71 -3.87
CA GLN A 9 -25.49 26.92 -4.11
C GLN A 9 -24.06 26.82 -3.57
N GLN A 10 -23.88 25.99 -2.55
CA GLN A 10 -22.62 25.74 -1.86
C GLN A 10 -21.94 24.45 -2.33
N SER A 11 -22.60 23.65 -3.18
CA SER A 11 -22.10 22.38 -3.67
C SER A 11 -20.80 22.52 -4.46
N ILE A 12 -19.89 21.55 -4.30
CA ILE A 12 -18.69 21.41 -5.15
C ILE A 12 -19.04 21.01 -6.60
N TRP A 13 -20.28 20.58 -6.84
CA TRP A 13 -20.83 20.21 -8.15
C TRP A 13 -21.65 21.33 -8.82
N LYS A 14 -21.69 22.53 -8.22
CA LYS A 14 -22.49 23.66 -8.72
C LYS A 14 -22.18 24.03 -10.17
N ASP A 15 -20.90 24.18 -10.51
CA ASP A 15 -20.48 24.66 -11.83
C ASP A 15 -20.35 23.53 -12.87
N PHE A 16 -20.32 22.29 -12.41
CA PHE A 16 -20.13 21.11 -13.24
C PHE A 16 -20.88 19.92 -12.64
N SER A 17 -21.88 19.43 -13.38
CA SER A 17 -22.77 18.38 -12.91
C SER A 17 -22.03 17.08 -12.62
N GLU A 18 -22.30 16.50 -11.46
CA GLU A 18 -21.78 15.19 -11.08
C GLU A 18 -22.21 14.09 -12.08
N ASP A 19 -23.43 14.16 -12.61
CA ASP A 19 -23.92 13.18 -13.58
C ASP A 19 -23.13 13.24 -14.89
N THR A 20 -22.69 14.45 -15.29
CA THR A 20 -21.83 14.63 -16.45
C THR A 20 -20.45 14.03 -16.20
N PHE A 21 -19.84 14.33 -15.04
CA PHE A 21 -18.59 13.72 -14.60
C PHE A 21 -18.66 12.19 -14.64
N ARG A 22 -19.72 11.60 -14.06
CA ARG A 22 -19.94 10.16 -14.03
C ARG A 22 -20.10 9.55 -15.42
N SER A 23 -20.84 10.21 -16.30
CA SER A 23 -20.99 9.76 -17.69
C SER A 23 -19.65 9.74 -18.43
N HIS A 24 -18.78 10.71 -18.18
CA HIS A 24 -17.41 10.72 -18.71
C HIS A 24 -16.53 9.60 -18.13
N LEU A 25 -16.72 9.22 -16.87
CA LEU A 25 -16.04 8.06 -16.28
C LEU A 25 -16.44 6.75 -16.96
N VAL A 26 -17.75 6.53 -17.17
CA VAL A 26 -18.27 5.34 -17.86
C VAL A 26 -17.71 5.25 -19.28
N LEU A 27 -17.71 6.37 -20.02
CA LEU A 27 -17.12 6.45 -21.36
C LEU A 27 -15.62 6.09 -21.34
N LEU A 28 -14.87 6.57 -20.35
CA LEU A 28 -13.44 6.25 -20.24
C LEU A 28 -13.21 4.77 -19.88
N GLU A 29 -14.06 4.20 -19.01
CA GLU A 29 -14.01 2.79 -18.62
C GLU A 29 -14.22 1.88 -19.84
N GLU A 30 -15.27 2.13 -20.63
CA GLU A 30 -15.58 1.43 -21.89
C GLU A 30 -14.38 1.39 -22.84
N ARG A 31 -13.68 2.52 -22.98
CA ARG A 31 -12.58 2.68 -23.95
C ARG A 31 -11.25 2.11 -23.47
N THR A 32 -11.10 1.83 -22.17
CA THR A 32 -9.81 1.50 -21.57
C THR A 32 -9.81 0.24 -20.70
N ASN A 33 -10.95 -0.46 -20.59
CA ASN A 33 -11.14 -1.58 -19.68
C ASN A 33 -10.88 -1.20 -18.22
N ALA A 34 -11.38 -0.03 -17.83
CA ALA A 34 -11.12 0.60 -16.54
C ALA A 34 -9.64 0.86 -16.24
N VAL A 35 -8.74 0.90 -17.22
CA VAL A 35 -7.29 1.13 -16.98
C VAL A 35 -6.78 2.23 -17.93
N PRO A 36 -7.04 3.52 -17.62
CA PRO A 36 -6.71 4.64 -18.50
C PRO A 36 -5.20 4.85 -18.69
N VAL A 37 -4.40 4.47 -17.69
CA VAL A 37 -2.94 4.62 -17.67
C VAL A 37 -2.28 3.38 -17.09
N ASP A 38 -1.03 3.13 -17.49
CA ASP A 38 -0.20 2.11 -16.85
C ASP A 38 0.16 2.51 -15.41
N SER A 39 0.61 1.54 -14.61
CA SER A 39 1.10 1.83 -13.26
C SER A 39 2.30 2.78 -13.31
N GLN A 40 2.23 3.85 -12.51
CA GLN A 40 3.27 4.88 -12.43
C GLN A 40 3.83 4.93 -11.02
N LEU A 41 5.15 5.14 -10.94
CA LEU A 41 5.89 5.25 -9.68
C LEU A 41 6.36 6.70 -9.49
N PHE A 42 6.18 7.22 -8.28
CA PHE A 42 6.58 8.56 -7.87
C PHE A 42 7.47 8.43 -6.63
N PRO A 43 8.80 8.38 -6.78
CA PRO A 43 9.72 8.22 -5.66
C PRO A 43 9.66 9.42 -4.69
N VAL A 44 9.63 9.16 -3.39
CA VAL A 44 9.56 10.23 -2.38
C VAL A 44 10.77 11.16 -2.38
N ALA A 45 11.93 10.68 -2.82
CA ALA A 45 13.16 11.47 -2.88
C ALA A 45 13.05 12.71 -3.78
N SER A 46 12.19 12.70 -4.80
CA SER A 46 11.96 13.87 -5.67
C SER A 46 11.08 14.95 -5.04
N LEU A 47 10.59 14.76 -3.81
CA LEU A 47 9.68 15.67 -3.10
C LEU A 47 10.36 16.44 -1.96
N ALA A 48 11.61 16.09 -1.64
CA ALA A 48 12.37 16.64 -0.52
C ALA A 48 12.75 18.12 -0.71
N GLU A 49 12.58 18.67 -1.92
CA GLU A 49 13.02 20.03 -2.26
C GLU A 49 11.97 21.12 -1.92
N THR A 50 10.70 20.76 -1.67
CA THR A 50 9.61 21.75 -1.67
C THR A 50 9.03 22.18 -0.31
N ARG A 51 9.33 21.51 0.81
CA ARG A 51 8.82 21.90 2.14
C ARG A 51 9.96 21.91 3.17
N SER A 52 10.25 23.10 3.71
CA SER A 52 11.35 23.39 4.65
C SER A 52 11.56 22.27 5.68
N ALA A 53 12.68 21.56 5.57
CA ALA A 53 13.08 20.45 6.44
C ALA A 53 13.32 20.86 7.92
N ARG A 54 13.15 22.14 8.29
CA ARG A 54 13.59 22.68 9.58
C ARG A 54 12.65 22.36 10.76
N HIS A 55 11.50 21.72 10.54
CA HIS A 55 10.46 21.54 11.59
C HIS A 55 10.02 20.08 11.85
N TYR A 56 10.52 19.09 11.11
CA TYR A 56 10.06 17.69 11.26
C TYR A 56 11.14 16.83 11.92
N GLY A 57 10.74 15.95 12.85
CA GLY A 57 11.62 14.97 13.46
C GLY A 57 11.86 13.77 12.55
N LEU A 58 10.83 13.32 11.82
CA LEU A 58 10.94 12.24 10.84
C LEU A 58 11.59 12.75 9.54
N SER A 59 12.43 11.92 8.92
CA SER A 59 12.77 12.12 7.52
C SER A 59 11.53 11.84 6.65
N ILE A 60 11.37 12.52 5.52
CA ILE A 60 10.22 12.29 4.62
C ILE A 60 10.15 10.83 4.13
N ARG A 61 11.30 10.16 4.00
CA ARG A 61 11.38 8.74 3.63
C ARG A 61 10.87 7.85 4.77
N ASP A 62 11.29 8.12 6.01
CA ASP A 62 10.82 7.37 7.17
C ASP A 62 9.33 7.62 7.42
N GLU A 63 8.84 8.84 7.22
CA GLU A 63 7.40 9.17 7.28
C GLU A 63 6.60 8.35 6.27
N GLN A 64 7.00 8.33 4.98
CA GLN A 64 6.33 7.52 3.97
C GLN A 64 6.36 6.04 4.34
N THR A 65 7.54 5.52 4.66
CA THR A 65 7.72 4.08 4.87
C THR A 65 6.96 3.61 6.11
N LEU A 66 6.91 4.43 7.17
CA LEU A 66 6.13 4.16 8.37
C LEU A 66 4.63 4.24 8.11
N ALA A 67 4.17 5.25 7.36
CA ALA A 67 2.77 5.37 6.97
C ALA A 67 2.32 4.19 6.09
N ASP A 68 3.12 3.77 5.11
CA ASP A 68 2.86 2.59 4.28
C ASP A 68 2.79 1.30 5.11
N ALA A 69 3.68 1.16 6.10
CA ALA A 69 3.68 0.01 7.01
C ALA A 69 2.38 -0.07 7.83
N PHE A 70 1.92 1.05 8.41
CA PHE A 70 0.65 1.07 9.14
C PHE A 70 -0.56 0.87 8.22
N ALA A 71 -0.57 1.48 7.04
CA ALA A 71 -1.62 1.25 6.05
C ALA A 71 -1.70 -0.23 5.65
N PHE A 72 -0.55 -0.89 5.49
CA PHE A 72 -0.47 -2.32 5.22
C PHE A 72 -1.09 -3.16 6.36
N LEU A 73 -0.78 -2.84 7.61
CA LEU A 73 -1.32 -3.52 8.79
C LEU A 73 -2.85 -3.36 8.92
N ALA A 74 -3.37 -2.17 8.61
CA ALA A 74 -4.82 -1.93 8.63
C ALA A 74 -5.59 -2.69 7.53
N ALA A 75 -4.92 -3.11 6.45
CA ALA A 75 -5.54 -3.91 5.39
C ALA A 75 -5.49 -5.41 5.70
N VAL A 76 -6.31 -5.91 6.63
CA VAL A 76 -6.22 -7.31 7.09
C VAL A 76 -6.89 -8.32 6.15
N GLN A 77 -7.80 -7.89 5.26
CA GLN A 77 -8.55 -8.79 4.38
C GLN A 77 -8.09 -8.68 2.91
N GLU A 78 -8.56 -9.60 2.08
CA GLU A 78 -8.47 -9.47 0.62
C GLU A 78 -9.68 -8.74 0.05
N GLY A 79 -9.50 -8.09 -1.11
CA GLY A 79 -10.58 -7.42 -1.84
C GLY A 79 -10.49 -5.89 -1.83
N ALA A 80 -11.38 -5.26 -2.59
CA ALA A 80 -11.43 -3.79 -2.76
C ALA A 80 -11.86 -3.05 -1.48
N GLN A 81 -12.60 -3.72 -0.60
CA GLN A 81 -13.08 -3.17 0.69
C GLN A 81 -11.95 -3.07 1.74
N SER A 82 -10.90 -3.88 1.62
CA SER A 82 -9.74 -3.82 2.52
C SER A 82 -8.63 -2.95 1.93
N VAL A 83 -8.91 -1.65 1.86
CA VAL A 83 -7.96 -0.59 1.50
C VAL A 83 -7.89 0.41 2.64
N ALA A 84 -6.67 0.82 2.97
CA ALA A 84 -6.41 1.76 4.03
C ALA A 84 -5.37 2.77 3.58
N ALA A 85 -5.51 3.99 4.07
CA ALA A 85 -4.55 5.07 3.92
C ALA A 85 -4.18 5.59 5.31
N VAL A 86 -2.96 6.08 5.47
CA VAL A 86 -2.43 6.56 6.74
C VAL A 86 -1.65 7.85 6.54
N CYS A 87 -1.85 8.80 7.45
CA CYS A 87 -1.00 9.98 7.61
C CYS A 87 -0.39 10.01 9.02
N LEU A 88 0.75 10.68 9.14
CA LEU A 88 1.50 10.79 10.38
C LEU A 88 1.57 12.26 10.80
N GLU A 89 1.10 12.58 12.00
CA GLU A 89 1.17 13.93 12.58
C GLU A 89 2.20 13.93 13.70
N GLU A 90 3.27 14.71 13.55
CA GLU A 90 4.27 14.86 14.62
C GLU A 90 3.83 16.01 15.55
N HIS A 91 3.77 15.75 16.86
CA HIS A 91 3.60 16.78 17.88
C HIS A 91 4.95 17.05 18.53
N ILE A 92 5.65 18.07 18.04
CA ILE A 92 7.09 18.26 18.29
C ILE A 92 7.38 18.40 19.79
N ARG A 93 6.61 19.22 20.50
CA ARG A 93 6.82 19.49 21.93
C ARG A 93 6.42 18.32 22.82
N GLN A 94 5.35 17.62 22.46
CA GLN A 94 4.85 16.47 23.22
C GLN A 94 5.63 15.19 22.92
N HIS A 95 6.50 15.20 21.90
CA HIS A 95 7.19 14.04 21.37
C HIS A 95 6.23 12.87 21.07
N THR A 96 5.02 13.19 20.61
CA THR A 96 4.04 12.19 20.21
C THR A 96 3.89 12.15 18.69
N LEU A 97 3.54 10.96 18.20
CA LEU A 97 3.27 10.69 16.80
C LEU A 97 1.85 10.13 16.70
N THR A 98 0.98 10.86 16.02
CA THR A 98 -0.38 10.40 15.75
C THR A 98 -0.42 9.69 14.40
N VAL A 99 -0.78 8.41 14.42
CA VAL A 99 -1.02 7.60 13.23
C VAL A 99 -2.51 7.67 12.93
N ARG A 100 -2.87 8.44 11.89
CA ARG A 100 -4.27 8.63 11.49
C ARG A 100 -4.63 7.70 10.35
N PHE A 101 -5.60 6.82 10.59
CA PHE A 101 -6.09 5.84 9.64
C PHE A 101 -7.37 6.30 8.97
N ALA A 102 -7.47 6.04 7.68
CA ALA A 102 -8.72 6.03 6.93
C ALA A 102 -8.89 4.72 6.19
N ALA A 103 -10.11 4.26 6.08
CA ALA A 103 -10.49 3.06 5.34
C ALA A 103 -11.88 3.26 4.71
N VAL A 104 -12.20 2.48 3.68
CA VAL A 104 -13.53 2.54 3.03
C VAL A 104 -14.61 2.10 4.01
N ASP A 105 -14.33 1.06 4.79
CA ASP A 105 -15.19 0.56 5.86
C ASP A 105 -14.60 0.90 7.23
N THR A 106 -15.46 0.88 8.26
CA THR A 106 -15.03 1.14 9.64
C THR A 106 -13.99 0.11 10.06
N ILE A 107 -12.85 0.57 10.57
CA ILE A 107 -11.85 -0.29 11.19
C ILE A 107 -12.45 -0.89 12.46
N SER A 108 -12.63 -2.21 12.48
CA SER A 108 -13.28 -2.92 13.59
C SER A 108 -12.51 -2.74 14.89
N LEU A 109 -13.21 -2.80 16.03
CA LEU A 109 -12.59 -2.69 17.36
C LEU A 109 -11.48 -3.73 17.56
N ASP A 110 -11.68 -4.96 17.09
CA ASP A 110 -10.65 -6.01 17.14
C ASP A 110 -9.36 -5.60 16.42
N LEU A 111 -9.49 -4.94 15.26
CA LEU A 111 -8.35 -4.45 14.51
C LEU A 111 -7.70 -3.23 15.19
N GLN A 112 -8.50 -2.34 15.76
CA GLN A 112 -7.96 -1.23 16.55
C GLN A 112 -7.14 -1.74 17.75
N GLN A 113 -7.64 -2.78 18.43
CA GLN A 113 -6.92 -3.42 19.53
C GLN A 113 -5.64 -4.11 19.05
N ALA A 114 -5.68 -4.80 17.91
CA ALA A 114 -4.49 -5.42 17.33
C ALA A 114 -3.42 -4.39 16.93
N LEU A 115 -3.83 -3.26 16.34
CA LEU A 115 -2.93 -2.14 16.04
C LEU A 115 -2.36 -1.55 17.34
N HIS A 116 -3.16 -1.39 18.38
CA HIS A 116 -2.67 -0.96 19.69
C HIS A 116 -1.66 -1.96 20.29
N THR A 117 -1.84 -3.27 20.10
CA THR A 117 -0.82 -4.24 20.50
C THR A 117 0.51 -4.02 19.74
N VAL A 118 0.45 -3.64 18.46
CA VAL A 118 1.66 -3.27 17.70
C VAL A 118 2.34 -2.04 18.31
N SER A 119 1.62 -1.01 18.76
CA SER A 119 2.25 0.14 19.42
C SER A 119 2.93 -0.25 20.73
N ILE A 120 2.32 -1.14 21.53
CA ILE A 120 2.92 -1.66 22.76
C ILE A 120 4.24 -2.38 22.46
N ILE A 121 4.25 -3.32 21.51
CA ILE A 121 5.45 -4.09 21.14
C ILE A 121 6.58 -3.15 20.66
N LEU A 122 6.23 -2.10 19.91
CA LEU A 122 7.20 -1.13 19.41
C LEU A 122 7.77 -0.23 20.50
N GLY A 123 7.02 0.00 21.58
CA GLY A 123 7.42 0.90 22.65
C GLY A 123 8.18 0.27 23.81
N THR A 124 8.31 -1.05 23.83
CA THR A 124 9.14 -1.75 24.81
C THR A 124 10.59 -1.31 24.65
N SER A 125 11.16 -0.67 25.68
CA SER A 125 12.56 -0.24 25.70
C SER A 125 13.46 -1.43 26.06
N GLY A 126 14.56 -1.60 25.33
CA GLY A 126 15.45 -2.73 25.56
C GLY A 126 16.82 -2.59 24.88
N SER A 127 17.74 -3.45 25.32
CA SER A 127 19.09 -3.66 24.80
C SER A 127 19.10 -4.07 23.32
N PRO A 128 20.27 -4.14 22.66
CA PRO A 128 20.37 -4.69 21.30
C PRO A 128 19.80 -6.10 21.15
N ASP A 129 19.98 -6.99 22.14
CA ASP A 129 19.41 -8.35 22.11
C ASP A 129 17.87 -8.32 22.14
N ASP A 130 17.28 -7.31 22.78
CA ASP A 130 15.83 -7.10 22.79
C ASP A 130 15.29 -6.63 21.44
N ARG A 131 16.14 -6.14 20.51
CA ARG A 131 15.70 -5.79 19.14
C ARG A 131 15.29 -7.03 18.36
N ASP A 132 16.10 -8.07 18.39
CA ASP A 132 15.87 -9.28 17.59
C ASP A 132 14.67 -10.05 18.13
N LEU A 133 14.55 -10.12 19.46
CA LEU A 133 13.37 -10.66 20.13
C LEU A 133 12.10 -9.89 19.75
N ARG A 134 12.11 -8.55 19.82
CA ARG A 134 10.96 -7.73 19.41
C ARG A 134 10.64 -7.85 17.92
N SER A 135 11.67 -7.93 17.08
CA SER A 135 11.48 -8.13 15.63
C SER A 135 10.78 -9.45 15.36
N LYS A 136 11.19 -10.52 16.05
CA LYS A 136 10.55 -11.83 15.97
C LYS A 136 9.13 -11.81 16.53
N GLU A 137 8.92 -11.20 17.69
CA GLU A 137 7.61 -11.06 18.32
C GLU A 137 6.62 -10.33 17.41
N LEU A 138 7.00 -9.14 16.92
CA LEU A 138 6.17 -8.35 16.02
C LEU A 138 5.91 -9.07 14.71
N PHE A 139 6.92 -9.75 14.15
CA PHE A 139 6.76 -10.55 12.95
C PHE A 139 5.74 -11.66 13.14
N HIS A 140 5.87 -12.47 14.20
CA HIS A 140 4.92 -13.55 14.49
C HIS A 140 3.52 -13.00 14.75
N PHE A 141 3.39 -11.86 15.43
CA PHE A 141 2.11 -11.19 15.66
C PHE A 141 1.44 -10.77 14.34
N VAL A 142 2.19 -10.12 13.44
CA VAL A 142 1.69 -9.69 12.12
C VAL A 142 1.30 -10.89 11.25
N VAL A 143 2.06 -11.99 11.28
CA VAL A 143 1.71 -13.22 10.55
C VAL A 143 0.39 -13.81 11.06
N ARG A 144 0.15 -13.82 12.37
CA ARG A 144 -1.12 -14.27 12.95
C ARG A 144 -2.28 -13.36 12.55
N LEU A 145 -2.09 -12.04 12.69
CA LEU A 145 -3.11 -11.05 12.35
C LEU A 145 -3.56 -11.19 10.89
N HIS A 146 -2.61 -11.39 9.97
CA HIS A 146 -2.88 -11.46 8.54
C HIS A 146 -2.99 -12.89 7.98
N PHE A 147 -3.07 -13.92 8.83
CA PHE A 147 -3.01 -15.32 8.41
C PHE A 147 -3.91 -15.63 7.21
N LYS A 148 -5.20 -15.26 7.28
CA LYS A 148 -6.17 -15.48 6.19
C LYS A 148 -5.79 -14.78 4.88
N ARG A 149 -5.27 -13.55 4.95
CA ARG A 149 -4.83 -12.77 3.78
C ARG A 149 -3.55 -13.34 3.18
N ILE A 150 -2.67 -13.88 4.01
CA ILE A 150 -1.46 -14.56 3.55
C ILE A 150 -1.86 -15.83 2.78
N LEU A 151 -2.78 -16.64 3.30
CA LEU A 151 -3.30 -17.82 2.59
C LEU A 151 -3.88 -17.46 1.21
N GLY A 152 -4.61 -16.33 1.11
CA GLY A 152 -5.12 -15.82 -0.16
C GLY A 152 -4.03 -15.45 -1.16
N ARG A 153 -2.97 -14.77 -0.70
CA ARG A 153 -1.78 -14.44 -1.52
C ARG A 153 -1.03 -15.69 -1.98
N LEU A 154 -0.94 -16.71 -1.13
CA LEU A 154 -0.39 -18.02 -1.47
C LEU A 154 -1.28 -18.82 -2.41
N ARG A 155 -2.55 -18.42 -2.59
CA ARG A 155 -3.60 -19.21 -3.25
C ARG A 155 -3.67 -20.61 -2.65
N SER A 156 -3.51 -20.69 -1.33
CA SER A 156 -3.36 -21.94 -0.61
C SER A 156 -4.61 -22.81 -0.73
N SER A 157 -4.42 -24.12 -0.79
CA SER A 157 -5.51 -25.10 -0.66
C SER A 157 -6.26 -24.97 0.67
N LYS A 158 -5.62 -24.41 1.69
CA LYS A 158 -6.14 -24.19 3.05
C LYS A 158 -6.97 -22.92 3.18
N TRP A 159 -7.04 -22.10 2.13
CA TRP A 159 -7.74 -20.84 2.16
C TRP A 159 -9.23 -21.01 1.87
N GLU A 160 -10.07 -20.54 2.79
CA GLU A 160 -11.49 -20.39 2.52
C GLU A 160 -11.72 -19.21 1.55
N LYS A 161 -11.90 -19.58 0.29
CA LYS A 161 -11.93 -18.63 -0.81
C LYS A 161 -13.24 -17.86 -0.89
N PRO A 162 -13.21 -16.51 -0.91
CA PRO A 162 -14.43 -15.71 -1.08
C PRO A 162 -15.16 -16.00 -2.39
N LYS A 163 -16.50 -15.94 -2.37
CA LYS A 163 -17.37 -16.22 -3.54
C LYS A 163 -16.98 -15.42 -4.78
N TYR A 164 -16.65 -14.14 -4.61
CA TYR A 164 -16.28 -13.24 -5.71
C TYR A 164 -14.94 -13.62 -6.38
N LEU A 165 -14.09 -14.42 -5.72
CA LEU A 165 -12.83 -14.93 -6.29
C LEU A 165 -12.96 -16.36 -6.81
N SER A 166 -14.10 -17.03 -6.64
CA SER A 166 -14.29 -18.45 -6.99
C SER A 166 -13.73 -18.84 -8.37
N ARG A 167 -13.85 -17.97 -9.38
CA ARG A 167 -13.39 -18.20 -10.76
C ARG A 167 -11.89 -17.98 -11.03
N THR A 168 -11.15 -17.32 -10.12
CA THR A 168 -9.70 -17.04 -10.27
C THR A 168 -8.86 -18.06 -9.48
N HIS A 169 -7.54 -17.92 -9.38
CA HIS A 169 -6.69 -18.65 -8.40
C HIS A 169 -6.94 -20.19 -8.33
N LYS A 170 -6.97 -20.87 -9.48
CA LYS A 170 -7.28 -22.33 -9.55
C LYS A 170 -6.18 -23.24 -9.01
N LYS A 171 -5.00 -22.68 -8.75
CA LYS A 171 -3.78 -23.41 -8.40
C LYS A 171 -2.94 -22.58 -7.43
N SER A 172 -2.24 -23.26 -6.52
CA SER A 172 -1.38 -22.65 -5.50
C SER A 172 -0.25 -21.85 -6.15
N LEU A 173 0.25 -20.82 -5.46
CA LEU A 173 1.23 -19.89 -6.03
C LEU A 173 2.51 -20.58 -6.51
N TRP A 174 3.01 -21.56 -5.77
CA TRP A 174 4.25 -22.27 -6.11
C TRP A 174 4.16 -23.05 -7.42
N GLN A 175 2.95 -23.46 -7.84
CA GLN A 175 2.74 -24.16 -9.10
C GLN A 175 2.92 -23.24 -10.33
N ASP A 176 3.22 -21.95 -10.12
CA ASP A 176 3.68 -21.03 -11.17
C ASP A 176 5.21 -20.91 -11.24
N PHE A 177 5.96 -21.52 -10.33
CA PHE A 177 7.42 -21.35 -10.24
C PHE A 177 8.16 -22.10 -11.35
N ASP A 178 7.59 -23.15 -11.94
CA ASP A 178 8.16 -23.80 -13.13
C ASP A 178 8.30 -22.82 -14.29
N ASN A 179 7.33 -21.91 -14.46
CA ASN A 179 7.44 -20.85 -15.46
C ASN A 179 8.60 -19.92 -15.11
N LEU A 180 8.81 -19.56 -13.84
CA LEU A 180 9.96 -18.76 -13.42
C LEU A 180 11.27 -19.48 -13.76
N THR A 181 11.43 -20.74 -13.36
CA THR A 181 12.63 -21.54 -13.62
C THR A 181 12.91 -21.66 -15.12
N HIS A 182 11.87 -21.92 -15.92
CA HIS A 182 11.98 -22.03 -17.37
C HIS A 182 12.36 -20.70 -18.02
N ARG A 183 11.95 -19.54 -17.48
CA ARG A 183 12.30 -18.23 -18.03
C ARG A 183 13.77 -17.85 -17.81
N VAL A 184 14.43 -18.38 -16.78
CA VAL A 184 15.86 -18.11 -16.50
C VAL A 184 16.74 -18.37 -17.74
N GLN A 185 16.51 -19.46 -18.48
CA GLN A 185 17.33 -19.82 -19.65
C GLN A 185 17.19 -18.85 -20.84
N PHE A 186 16.18 -17.99 -20.84
CA PHE A 186 15.93 -17.03 -21.93
C PHE A 186 16.46 -15.63 -21.59
N VAL A 187 16.68 -15.32 -20.31
CA VAL A 187 17.17 -14.00 -19.88
C VAL A 187 18.64 -14.00 -19.44
N TYR A 188 19.21 -15.19 -19.27
CA TYR A 188 20.64 -15.39 -19.04
C TYR A 188 21.28 -16.16 -20.20
N THR A 189 22.50 -15.75 -20.56
CA THR A 189 23.29 -16.40 -21.60
C THR A 189 24.05 -17.61 -21.04
N LYS A 190 24.55 -18.48 -21.92
CA LYS A 190 25.40 -19.63 -21.52
C LYS A 190 26.69 -19.22 -20.79
N ARG A 191 27.16 -17.99 -20.99
CA ARG A 191 28.36 -17.45 -20.33
C ARG A 191 28.10 -17.05 -18.88
N GLU A 192 26.85 -16.84 -18.50
CA GLU A 192 26.41 -16.43 -17.17
C GLU A 192 25.92 -17.64 -16.35
N LYS A 193 26.60 -18.79 -16.51
CA LYS A 193 26.16 -20.06 -15.92
C LYS A 193 26.01 -19.97 -14.39
N GLU A 194 26.96 -19.36 -13.70
CA GLU A 194 26.95 -19.21 -12.23
C GLU A 194 25.72 -18.42 -11.75
N LEU A 195 25.44 -17.26 -12.36
CA LEU A 195 24.26 -16.44 -12.04
C LEU A 195 22.95 -17.19 -12.34
N ARG A 196 22.92 -17.90 -13.46
CA ARG A 196 21.77 -18.74 -13.84
C ARG A 196 21.52 -19.83 -12.80
N ASP A 197 22.58 -20.54 -12.39
CA ASP A 197 22.48 -21.65 -11.46
C ASP A 197 22.07 -21.15 -10.05
N ASP A 198 22.55 -19.97 -9.62
CA ASP A 198 22.12 -19.32 -8.38
C ASP A 198 20.63 -18.93 -8.39
N VAL A 199 20.16 -18.26 -9.45
CA VAL A 199 18.74 -17.90 -9.57
C VAL A 199 17.86 -19.16 -9.61
N GLN A 200 18.28 -20.21 -10.33
CA GLN A 200 17.54 -21.47 -10.36
C GLN A 200 17.52 -22.16 -9.00
N HIS A 201 18.63 -22.14 -8.26
CA HIS A 201 18.68 -22.67 -6.90
C HIS A 201 17.71 -21.91 -5.99
N ASN A 202 17.75 -20.58 -6.00
CA ASN A 202 16.87 -19.75 -5.17
C ASN A 202 15.37 -19.96 -5.49
N ILE A 203 15.00 -20.12 -6.78
CA ILE A 203 13.62 -20.45 -7.16
C ILE A 203 13.21 -21.85 -6.70
N ARG A 204 14.11 -22.84 -6.75
CA ARG A 204 13.85 -24.20 -6.26
C ARG A 204 13.63 -24.22 -4.75
N THR A 205 14.50 -23.54 -3.99
CA THR A 205 14.35 -23.39 -2.54
C THR A 205 12.98 -22.79 -2.20
N LEU A 206 12.55 -21.74 -2.91
CA LEU A 206 11.19 -21.21 -2.76
C LEU A 206 10.11 -22.24 -3.08
N ALA A 207 10.24 -22.97 -4.20
CA ALA A 207 9.25 -23.98 -4.60
C ALA A 207 9.10 -25.08 -3.54
N ASP A 208 10.22 -25.57 -3.01
CA ASP A 208 10.26 -26.62 -2.00
C ASP A 208 9.62 -26.13 -0.69
N THR A 209 9.98 -24.93 -0.21
CA THR A 209 9.40 -24.36 1.02
C THR A 209 7.90 -24.14 0.87
N TYR A 210 7.43 -23.62 -0.26
CA TYR A 210 5.99 -23.41 -0.49
C TYR A 210 5.23 -24.73 -0.65
N SER A 211 5.80 -25.71 -1.35
CA SER A 211 5.19 -27.03 -1.52
C SER A 211 5.11 -27.76 -0.17
N MET A 212 6.15 -27.66 0.66
CA MET A 212 6.16 -28.21 2.01
C MET A 212 5.05 -27.59 2.87
N PHE A 213 4.88 -26.26 2.82
CA PHE A 213 3.74 -25.60 3.48
C PHE A 213 2.39 -26.15 3.00
N GLU A 214 2.18 -26.34 1.69
CA GLU A 214 0.91 -26.89 1.18
C GLU A 214 0.68 -28.37 1.58
N SER A 215 1.75 -29.12 1.89
CA SER A 215 1.67 -30.55 2.21
C SER A 215 1.21 -30.85 3.65
N VAL A 216 1.43 -29.92 4.60
CA VAL A 216 1.00 -30.12 6.01
C VAL A 216 -0.48 -29.84 6.19
N SER A 217 -1.11 -30.51 7.16
CA SER A 217 -2.53 -30.32 7.46
C SER A 217 -2.83 -28.90 7.97
N ALA A 218 -4.02 -28.38 7.65
CA ALA A 218 -4.47 -27.11 8.19
C ALA A 218 -4.66 -27.22 9.72
N LYS A 219 -4.33 -26.14 10.43
CA LYS A 219 -4.36 -26.02 11.90
C LYS A 219 -3.37 -26.92 12.65
N SER A 220 -2.37 -27.48 11.96
CA SER A 220 -1.26 -28.18 12.63
C SER A 220 -0.31 -27.17 13.30
N VAL A 221 0.50 -27.63 14.26
CA VAL A 221 1.50 -26.77 14.90
C VAL A 221 2.56 -26.32 13.89
N GLU A 222 2.92 -27.22 12.97
CA GLU A 222 3.91 -27.01 11.92
C GLU A 222 3.44 -26.00 10.86
N GLU A 223 2.13 -25.86 10.63
CA GLU A 223 1.58 -24.91 9.64
C GLU A 223 2.07 -23.49 9.88
N PHE A 224 2.02 -23.04 11.13
CA PHE A 224 2.41 -21.68 11.47
C PHE A 224 3.92 -21.47 11.32
N GLU A 225 4.74 -22.39 11.83
CA GLU A 225 6.20 -22.30 11.73
C GLU A 225 6.68 -22.36 10.27
N LEU A 226 6.06 -23.21 9.45
CA LEU A 226 6.32 -23.27 8.01
C LEU A 226 5.89 -21.99 7.30
N LEU A 227 4.78 -21.36 7.72
CA LEU A 227 4.34 -20.10 7.14
C LEU A 227 5.33 -18.95 7.47
N VAL A 228 5.79 -18.88 8.72
CA VAL A 228 6.82 -17.93 9.17
C VAL A 228 8.09 -18.11 8.35
N HIS A 229 8.58 -19.35 8.23
CA HIS A 229 9.78 -19.67 7.45
C HIS A 229 9.61 -19.33 5.96
N LEU A 230 8.47 -19.67 5.36
CA LEU A 230 8.14 -19.36 3.97
C LEU A 230 8.21 -17.86 3.69
N ILE A 231 7.66 -17.05 4.58
CA ILE A 231 7.68 -15.59 4.45
C ILE A 231 9.12 -15.04 4.52
N GLN A 232 9.96 -15.58 5.41
CA GLN A 232 11.37 -15.22 5.51
C GLN A 232 12.14 -15.57 4.22
N VAL A 233 12.03 -16.81 3.73
CA VAL A 233 12.68 -17.24 2.47
C VAL A 233 12.21 -16.40 1.29
N SER A 234 10.93 -16.00 1.26
CA SER A 234 10.39 -15.08 0.25
C SER A 234 11.05 -13.70 0.30
N TYR A 235 11.31 -13.19 1.49
CA TYR A 235 11.98 -11.91 1.69
C TYR A 235 13.46 -11.97 1.31
N ASP A 236 14.16 -13.02 1.73
CA ASP A 236 15.57 -13.24 1.38
C ASP A 236 15.74 -13.35 -0.13
N PHE A 237 14.85 -14.11 -0.80
CA PHE A 237 14.78 -14.13 -2.26
C PHE A 237 14.61 -12.72 -2.84
N CYS A 238 13.57 -11.98 -2.44
CA CYS A 238 13.26 -10.68 -3.05
C CYS A 238 14.33 -9.60 -2.82
N THR A 239 15.14 -9.75 -1.77
CA THR A 239 16.20 -8.78 -1.42
C THR A 239 17.57 -9.19 -1.95
N SER A 240 17.75 -10.45 -2.36
CA SER A 240 18.97 -10.93 -3.01
C SER A 240 19.30 -10.15 -4.30
N THR A 241 20.59 -9.98 -4.56
CA THR A 241 21.08 -9.29 -5.76
C THR A 241 20.71 -10.04 -7.03
N THR A 242 20.73 -11.37 -7.00
CA THR A 242 20.46 -12.23 -8.16
C THR A 242 18.97 -12.26 -8.51
N ALA A 243 18.06 -12.32 -7.54
CA ALA A 243 16.63 -12.22 -7.83
C ALA A 243 16.21 -10.84 -8.35
N ARG A 244 16.80 -9.77 -7.81
CA ARG A 244 16.59 -8.39 -8.30
C ARG A 244 17.05 -8.23 -9.74
N ASP A 245 18.24 -8.74 -10.06
CA ASP A 245 18.73 -8.77 -11.43
C ASP A 245 17.79 -9.56 -12.35
N TYR A 246 17.36 -10.74 -11.92
CA TYR A 246 16.43 -11.57 -12.66
C TYR A 246 15.10 -10.85 -12.94
N ALA A 247 14.51 -10.22 -11.93
CA ALA A 247 13.25 -9.47 -12.06
C ALA A 247 13.38 -8.28 -13.03
N ARG A 248 14.51 -7.57 -12.98
CA ARG A 248 14.83 -6.48 -13.90
C ARG A 248 14.95 -6.98 -15.34
N ARG A 249 15.71 -8.05 -15.58
CA ARG A 249 15.84 -8.66 -16.92
C ARG A 249 14.49 -9.16 -17.45
N MET A 250 13.71 -9.82 -16.59
CA MET A 250 12.37 -10.31 -16.92
C MET A 250 11.42 -9.17 -17.31
N SER A 251 11.49 -8.03 -16.65
CA SER A 251 10.70 -6.84 -17.00
C SER A 251 11.06 -6.27 -18.38
N ASN A 252 12.29 -6.52 -18.86
CA ASN A 252 12.80 -6.07 -20.15
C ASN A 252 12.72 -7.14 -21.27
N ALA A 253 12.39 -8.39 -20.94
CA ALA A 253 12.46 -9.54 -21.85
C ALA A 253 11.29 -9.66 -22.86
N GLY A 254 10.46 -8.62 -22.99
CA GLY A 254 9.31 -8.56 -23.92
C GLY A 254 7.94 -8.84 -23.28
N GLN A 255 6.87 -8.69 -24.07
CA GLN A 255 5.48 -8.65 -23.55
C GLN A 255 4.64 -9.93 -23.78
N THR A 256 5.29 -11.09 -23.95
CA THR A 256 4.56 -12.37 -24.10
C THR A 256 3.69 -12.67 -22.88
N ASN A 257 2.62 -13.46 -23.07
CA ASN A 257 1.74 -13.87 -21.98
C ASN A 257 2.51 -14.58 -20.86
N GLN A 258 3.51 -15.40 -21.20
CA GLN A 258 4.33 -16.17 -20.27
C GLN A 258 5.27 -15.28 -19.46
N VAL A 259 5.86 -14.25 -20.07
CA VAL A 259 6.69 -13.26 -19.37
C VAL A 259 5.82 -12.42 -18.43
N ARG A 260 4.63 -11.97 -18.89
CA ARG A 260 3.68 -11.25 -18.02
C ARG A 260 3.23 -12.10 -16.83
N ALA A 261 2.97 -13.39 -17.04
CA ALA A 261 2.65 -14.31 -15.95
C ALA A 261 3.82 -14.48 -14.97
N ALA A 262 5.06 -14.63 -15.45
CA ALA A 262 6.25 -14.72 -14.61
C ALA A 262 6.47 -13.45 -13.77
N VAL A 263 6.38 -12.27 -14.39
CA VAL A 263 6.48 -10.98 -13.68
C VAL A 263 5.37 -10.85 -12.63
N LYS A 264 4.15 -11.32 -12.93
CA LYS A 264 3.05 -11.37 -11.95
C LYS A 264 3.39 -12.30 -10.78
N THR A 265 3.96 -13.48 -11.03
CA THR A 265 4.38 -14.42 -9.98
C THR A 265 5.45 -13.81 -9.09
N LEU A 266 6.49 -13.18 -9.65
CA LEU A 266 7.53 -12.47 -8.88
C LEU A 266 6.91 -11.40 -7.96
N ARG A 267 5.97 -10.60 -8.47
CA ARG A 267 5.27 -9.58 -7.68
C ARG A 267 4.36 -10.17 -6.60
N GLN A 268 3.87 -11.40 -6.76
CA GLN A 268 3.13 -12.08 -5.67
C GLN A 268 4.09 -12.57 -4.58
N ILE A 269 5.29 -13.02 -4.93
CA ILE A 269 6.34 -13.36 -3.94
C ILE A 269 6.72 -12.10 -3.15
N GLU A 270 6.87 -10.93 -3.81
CA GLU A 270 7.12 -9.65 -3.11
C GLU A 270 6.04 -9.31 -2.08
N LYS A 271 4.78 -9.61 -2.38
CA LYS A 271 3.68 -9.41 -1.42
C LYS A 271 3.78 -10.34 -0.23
N VAL A 272 4.24 -11.57 -0.42
CA VAL A 272 4.46 -12.50 0.71
C VAL A 272 5.65 -12.00 1.55
N ALA A 273 6.75 -11.62 0.90
CA ALA A 273 7.93 -11.04 1.53
C ALA A 273 7.65 -9.78 2.37
N ALA A 274 6.64 -8.98 2.00
CA ALA A 274 6.28 -7.78 2.75
C ALA A 274 5.86 -8.05 4.20
N TYR A 275 5.35 -9.24 4.52
CA TYR A 275 5.02 -9.61 5.89
C TYR A 275 6.24 -9.74 6.81
N TYR A 276 7.44 -9.90 6.24
CA TYR A 276 8.69 -9.76 6.99
C TYR A 276 9.22 -8.32 6.97
N ARG A 277 9.19 -7.67 5.79
CA ARG A 277 9.65 -6.28 5.60
C ARG A 277 8.98 -5.29 6.55
N VAL A 278 7.66 -5.39 6.71
CA VAL A 278 6.85 -4.41 7.45
C VAL A 278 7.22 -4.39 8.95
N PRO A 279 7.20 -5.53 9.68
CA PRO A 279 7.71 -5.59 11.06
C PRO A 279 9.14 -5.06 11.20
N ALA A 280 10.06 -5.47 10.32
CA ALA A 280 11.45 -5.03 10.35
C ALA A 280 11.58 -3.51 10.17
N THR A 281 10.73 -2.92 9.32
CA THR A 281 10.63 -1.47 9.13
C THR A 281 10.14 -0.77 10.38
N LEU A 282 9.05 -1.25 10.98
CA LEU A 282 8.48 -0.66 12.19
C LEU A 282 9.49 -0.65 13.33
N VAL A 283 10.18 -1.77 13.58
CA VAL A 283 11.23 -1.86 14.62
C VAL A 283 12.42 -0.96 14.29
N ARG A 284 12.87 -0.92 13.04
CA ARG A 284 13.97 -0.03 12.63
C ARG A 284 13.65 1.43 12.91
N VAL A 285 12.44 1.87 12.53
CA VAL A 285 12.00 3.25 12.72
C VAL A 285 11.78 3.56 14.20
N SER A 286 11.21 2.63 14.98
CA SER A 286 11.04 2.83 16.43
C SER A 286 12.35 3.03 17.17
N HIS A 287 13.40 2.31 16.76
CA HIS A 287 14.74 2.51 17.27
C HIS A 287 15.39 3.82 16.84
N ARG A 288 15.11 4.28 15.61
CA ARG A 288 15.69 5.51 15.08
C ARG A 288 15.06 6.75 15.70
N TYR A 289 13.78 6.66 16.08
CA TYR A 289 12.99 7.75 16.65
C TYR A 289 12.34 7.37 17.98
N PRO A 290 13.13 6.94 18.98
CA PRO A 290 12.59 6.35 20.21
C PRO A 290 11.69 7.30 21.00
N GLN A 291 11.81 8.61 20.81
CA GLN A 291 10.94 9.61 21.43
C GLN A 291 9.45 9.39 21.10
N TYR A 292 9.13 8.95 19.88
CA TYR A 292 7.75 8.74 19.43
C TYR A 292 7.17 7.39 19.86
N PHE A 293 8.00 6.47 20.33
CA PHE A 293 7.59 5.12 20.70
C PHE A 293 7.70 4.89 22.22
N ARG A 294 7.82 5.93 23.03
CA ARG A 294 7.66 5.79 24.49
C ARG A 294 6.22 5.40 24.81
N ALA A 295 5.97 4.99 26.06
CA ALA A 295 4.61 4.81 26.55
C ALA A 295 3.77 6.06 26.22
N GLU A 296 2.62 5.86 25.57
CA GLU A 296 1.70 6.92 25.11
C GLU A 296 2.25 7.87 24.02
N GLY A 297 3.46 7.63 23.52
CA GLY A 297 4.09 8.43 22.45
C GLY A 297 3.45 8.18 21.09
N LEU A 298 3.02 6.95 20.81
CA LEU A 298 2.39 6.57 19.54
C LEU A 298 0.87 6.48 19.71
N ARG A 299 0.15 7.46 19.14
CA ARG A 299 -1.33 7.53 19.20
C ARG A 299 -1.93 6.99 17.92
N MET A 300 -3.06 6.29 18.03
CA MET A 300 -3.76 5.73 16.88
C MET A 300 -5.15 6.34 16.79
N GLU A 301 -5.42 6.99 15.67
CA GLU A 301 -6.67 7.72 15.42
C GLU A 301 -7.35 7.16 14.18
N TYR A 302 -8.66 6.98 14.23
CA TYR A 302 -9.43 6.32 13.17
C TYR A 302 -10.52 7.24 12.65
N LEU A 303 -10.47 7.60 11.37
CA LEU A 303 -11.54 8.36 10.74
C LEU A 303 -12.78 7.49 10.54
N ALA A 304 -13.95 8.06 10.84
CA ALA A 304 -15.22 7.43 10.51
C ALA A 304 -15.43 7.49 8.99
N PRO A 305 -15.72 6.37 8.30
CA PRO A 305 -15.93 6.38 6.86
C PRO A 305 -17.17 7.19 6.48
N TYR A 306 -17.18 7.74 5.27
CA TYR A 306 -18.40 8.30 4.69
C TYR A 306 -19.35 7.18 4.25
N ALA A 307 -20.65 7.42 4.39
CA ALA A 307 -21.67 6.55 3.82
C ALA A 307 -21.57 6.51 2.29
N SER A 308 -22.02 5.42 1.68
CA SER A 308 -22.09 5.34 0.23
C SER A 308 -23.18 6.27 -0.33
N VAL A 309 -22.93 6.85 -1.51
CA VAL A 309 -23.88 7.71 -2.23
C VAL A 309 -24.57 6.89 -3.33
N PRO A 310 -25.90 6.85 -3.42
CA PRO A 310 -26.60 6.20 -4.53
C PRO A 310 -26.23 6.81 -5.89
N THR A 311 -26.16 5.99 -6.94
CA THR A 311 -25.99 6.45 -8.33
C THR A 311 -26.84 5.62 -9.28
N SER A 312 -27.35 6.26 -10.33
CA SER A 312 -27.96 5.61 -11.49
C SER A 312 -26.99 5.46 -12.66
N ILE A 313 -25.82 6.11 -12.60
CA ILE A 313 -24.80 6.15 -13.65
C ILE A 313 -23.60 5.34 -13.18
N GLY A 314 -23.40 4.20 -13.81
CA GLY A 314 -22.27 3.29 -13.62
C GLY A 314 -22.08 2.45 -14.89
N TYR A 315 -20.87 1.97 -15.11
CA TYR A 315 -20.51 1.14 -16.27
C TYR A 315 -21.21 -0.21 -16.20
N GLU A 316 -21.29 -0.77 -14.99
CA GLU A 316 -21.97 -2.04 -14.74
C GLU A 316 -23.35 -1.81 -14.10
N ASP A 317 -24.33 -2.65 -14.45
CA ASP A 317 -25.70 -2.55 -13.92
C ASP A 317 -25.80 -2.71 -12.39
N TRP A 318 -24.80 -3.30 -11.76
CA TRP A 318 -24.74 -3.49 -10.31
C TRP A 318 -24.03 -2.33 -9.58
N ALA A 319 -23.35 -1.43 -10.31
CA ALA A 319 -22.64 -0.28 -9.76
C ALA A 319 -23.61 0.84 -9.35
N ARG A 320 -24.44 0.58 -8.33
CA ARG A 320 -25.54 1.47 -7.87
C ARG A 320 -25.17 2.41 -6.73
N THR A 321 -23.93 2.33 -6.26
CA THR A 321 -23.42 3.17 -5.17
C THR A 321 -22.01 3.63 -5.46
N CYS A 322 -21.69 4.82 -4.94
CA CYS A 322 -20.36 5.42 -4.99
C CYS A 322 -19.79 5.58 -3.58
N HIS A 323 -18.47 5.53 -3.47
CA HIS A 323 -17.75 5.44 -2.22
C HIS A 323 -16.63 6.48 -2.17
N VAL A 324 -16.45 7.08 -1.00
CA VAL A 324 -15.32 7.95 -0.72
C VAL A 324 -14.14 7.10 -0.32
N HIS A 325 -13.13 7.04 -1.17
CA HIS A 325 -11.92 6.26 -0.91
C HIS A 325 -11.12 6.82 0.26
N ALA A 326 -10.37 5.95 0.97
CA ALA A 326 -9.60 6.29 2.17
C ALA A 326 -8.66 7.50 1.97
N GLU A 327 -8.04 7.58 0.80
CA GLU A 327 -7.12 8.66 0.43
C GLU A 327 -7.83 10.02 0.39
N ILE A 328 -9.06 10.04 -0.11
CA ILE A 328 -9.90 11.25 -0.17
C ILE A 328 -10.38 11.65 1.21
N GLN A 329 -10.70 10.67 2.07
CA GLN A 329 -11.10 10.96 3.46
C GLN A 329 -9.99 11.69 4.23
N LEU A 330 -8.73 11.28 4.07
CA LEU A 330 -7.59 11.97 4.70
C LEU A 330 -7.39 13.37 4.14
N VAL A 331 -7.47 13.56 2.81
CA VAL A 331 -7.33 14.91 2.23
C VAL A 331 -8.40 15.84 2.77
N VAL A 332 -9.67 15.41 2.75
CA VAL A 332 -10.79 16.18 3.29
C VAL A 332 -10.60 16.49 4.77
N TYR A 333 -10.16 15.52 5.58
CA TYR A 333 -9.88 15.75 7.00
C TYR A 333 -8.85 16.86 7.22
N TYR A 334 -7.74 16.84 6.49
CA TYR A 334 -6.68 17.85 6.65
C TYR A 334 -7.06 19.21 6.08
N ASP A 335 -7.84 19.26 5.00
CA ASP A 335 -8.38 20.51 4.48
C ASP A 335 -9.28 21.17 5.52
N MET A 336 -10.22 20.41 6.11
CA MET A 336 -11.13 20.89 7.15
C MET A 336 -10.36 21.44 8.36
N ARG A 337 -9.36 20.68 8.83
CA ARG A 337 -8.55 21.07 9.99
C ARG A 337 -7.67 22.30 9.74
N SER A 338 -7.16 22.49 8.52
CA SER A 338 -6.31 23.65 8.18
C SER A 338 -7.06 24.98 8.27
N CYS A 339 -8.40 24.97 8.20
CA CYS A 339 -9.22 26.15 8.39
C CYS A 339 -9.43 26.50 9.87
N ASP A 340 -9.37 25.52 10.77
CA ASP A 340 -9.61 25.71 12.21
C ASP A 340 -8.38 26.32 12.93
N THR A 341 -7.17 26.14 12.39
CA THR A 341 -5.90 26.58 13.01
C THR A 341 -5.63 28.09 12.99
N ASN A 342 -6.58 28.92 12.53
CA ASN A 342 -6.49 30.39 12.65
C ASN A 342 -6.87 30.92 14.05
N MET A 343 -7.07 30.04 15.03
CA MET A 343 -7.35 30.37 16.43
C MET A 343 -6.05 30.35 17.26
N VAL A 344 -5.74 31.45 17.95
CA VAL A 344 -4.48 31.71 18.67
C VAL A 344 -4.25 30.78 19.88
N ASP A 345 -5.27 30.02 20.31
CA ASP A 345 -5.25 29.12 21.47
C ASP A 345 -5.52 27.64 21.13
N ASP A 346 -5.16 27.17 19.93
CA ASP A 346 -5.30 25.73 19.60
C ASP A 346 -4.25 24.88 20.35
N PRO A 347 -4.64 23.92 21.21
CA PRO A 347 -3.72 22.95 21.84
C PRO A 347 -2.92 22.11 20.82
N ASN A 348 -3.31 22.11 19.54
CA ASN A 348 -2.59 21.49 18.43
C ASN A 348 -1.65 22.43 17.64
N HIS A 349 -1.38 23.66 18.10
CA HIS A 349 -0.42 24.57 17.46
C HIS A 349 0.98 23.95 17.27
N ASP A 350 1.35 22.93 18.06
CA ASP A 350 2.63 22.22 17.96
C ASP A 350 2.59 20.94 17.09
N SER A 351 1.46 20.67 16.43
CA SER A 351 1.27 19.55 15.51
C SER A 351 1.62 19.97 14.09
N VAL A 352 2.56 19.28 13.45
CA VAL A 352 2.90 19.53 12.04
C VAL A 352 2.08 18.62 11.12
N MET A 353 1.59 19.21 10.03
CA MET A 353 0.81 18.51 9.01
C MET A 353 1.62 17.40 8.35
N PRO A 354 0.99 16.26 8.01
CA PRO A 354 1.68 15.21 7.25
C PRO A 354 2.19 15.75 5.92
N ARG A 355 3.40 15.33 5.53
CA ARG A 355 4.01 15.69 4.25
C ARG A 355 3.64 14.67 3.18
N VAL A 356 3.37 13.44 3.58
CA VAL A 356 3.09 12.31 2.69
C VAL A 356 1.91 11.47 3.19
N MET A 357 1.41 10.60 2.32
CA MET A 357 0.34 9.66 2.63
C MET A 357 0.81 8.24 2.35
N GLY A 358 0.71 7.37 3.35
CA GLY A 358 0.93 5.95 3.21
C GLY A 358 -0.33 5.24 2.73
N THR A 359 -0.18 4.22 1.89
CA THR A 359 -1.34 3.50 1.32
C THR A 359 -1.10 2.00 1.24
N SER A 360 -2.12 1.20 1.52
CA SER A 360 -2.02 -0.28 1.52
C SER A 360 -2.06 -0.89 0.11
N LYS A 361 -2.42 -0.07 -0.88
CA LYS A 361 -2.41 -0.31 -2.32
C LYS A 361 -2.04 1.01 -2.99
N TYR A 362 -1.51 0.95 -4.22
CA TYR A 362 -1.34 2.18 -4.99
C TYR A 362 -2.67 2.88 -5.21
N LEU A 363 -2.60 4.18 -5.45
CA LEU A 363 -3.77 4.99 -5.74
C LEU A 363 -4.51 4.46 -6.97
N CYS A 364 -5.83 4.45 -6.90
CA CYS A 364 -6.63 4.36 -8.12
C CYS A 364 -6.41 5.60 -9.00
N TYR A 365 -6.83 5.52 -10.27
CA TYR A 365 -6.65 6.61 -11.22
C TYR A 365 -7.31 7.92 -10.73
N LEU A 366 -8.51 7.84 -10.13
CA LEU A 366 -9.23 9.02 -9.64
C LEU A 366 -8.64 9.60 -8.35
N CYS A 367 -8.18 8.77 -7.41
CA CYS A 367 -7.44 9.25 -6.24
C CYS A 367 -6.13 9.94 -6.64
N TYR A 368 -5.43 9.36 -7.63
CA TYR A 368 -4.23 9.98 -8.20
C TYR A 368 -4.53 11.34 -8.84
N LEU A 369 -5.54 11.43 -9.71
CA LEU A 369 -5.91 12.70 -10.34
C LEU A 369 -6.33 13.74 -9.31
N PHE A 370 -7.18 13.35 -8.34
CA PHE A 370 -7.62 14.24 -7.27
C PHE A 370 -6.43 14.78 -6.49
N ILE A 371 -5.54 13.92 -5.97
CA ILE A 371 -4.36 14.36 -5.21
C ILE A 371 -3.44 15.25 -6.07
N LYS A 372 -3.22 14.87 -7.34
CA LYS A 372 -2.39 15.64 -8.27
C LYS A 372 -2.89 17.07 -8.48
N PHE A 373 -4.19 17.24 -8.74
CA PHE A 373 -4.77 18.56 -8.97
C PHE A 373 -5.07 19.31 -7.68
N HIS A 374 -5.38 18.59 -6.60
CA HIS A 374 -5.58 19.17 -5.28
C HIS A 374 -4.29 19.81 -4.75
N SER A 375 -3.11 19.21 -5.00
CA SER A 375 -1.78 19.70 -4.60
C SER A 375 -1.50 19.79 -3.09
N GLY A 376 -2.43 19.36 -2.23
CA GLY A 376 -2.21 19.30 -0.77
C GLY A 376 -1.15 18.26 -0.36
N PHE A 377 -1.11 17.14 -1.07
CA PHE A 377 -0.14 16.06 -0.92
C PHE A 377 0.65 15.87 -2.21
N PRO A 378 1.88 15.35 -2.13
CA PRO A 378 2.61 14.96 -3.32
C PRO A 378 1.94 13.78 -4.03
N ALA A 379 2.19 13.67 -5.33
CA ALA A 379 1.72 12.53 -6.11
C ALA A 379 2.31 11.22 -5.55
N ALA A 380 1.44 10.28 -5.22
CA ALA A 380 1.82 8.92 -4.82
C ALA A 380 1.63 7.93 -5.97
N ASN A 381 2.28 6.76 -5.84
CA ASN A 381 2.22 5.68 -6.82
C ASN A 381 0.76 5.36 -7.20
N THR A 382 0.49 5.19 -8.50
CA THR A 382 -0.83 4.76 -8.98
C THR A 382 -0.75 3.43 -9.69
N HIS A 383 -1.77 2.58 -9.52
CA HIS A 383 -1.94 1.39 -10.33
C HIS A 383 -2.70 1.69 -11.63
N GLY A 384 -3.27 2.88 -11.79
CA GLY A 384 -3.90 3.34 -13.03
C GLY A 384 -5.27 2.75 -13.34
N ARG A 385 -5.88 2.00 -12.42
CA ARG A 385 -7.24 1.48 -12.59
C ARG A 385 -8.26 2.53 -12.13
N LEU A 386 -9.27 2.75 -12.95
CA LEU A 386 -10.46 3.55 -12.73
C LEU A 386 -11.49 2.73 -11.94
N TYR A 387 -12.17 3.39 -10.99
CA TYR A 387 -13.36 2.86 -10.32
C TYR A 387 -14.46 3.91 -10.50
N ASP A 388 -15.43 3.64 -11.35
CA ASP A 388 -16.59 4.51 -11.62
C ASP A 388 -17.49 4.74 -10.38
N GLN A 389 -17.44 3.81 -9.42
CA GLN A 389 -18.05 3.92 -8.08
C GLN A 389 -17.30 4.86 -7.11
N TRP A 390 -16.46 5.78 -7.60
CA TRP A 390 -15.73 6.73 -6.77
C TRP A 390 -16.50 8.05 -6.57
N THR A 391 -16.29 8.75 -5.46
CA THR A 391 -16.83 10.10 -5.22
C THR A 391 -16.01 10.92 -4.23
N ILE A 392 -16.28 12.23 -4.20
CA ILE A 392 -15.80 13.20 -3.21
C ILE A 392 -16.98 13.59 -2.30
N PRO A 393 -16.77 13.78 -0.98
CA PRO A 393 -17.78 14.38 -0.10
C PRO A 393 -18.13 15.80 -0.53
N ASP A 394 -19.41 16.17 -0.46
CA ASP A 394 -19.93 17.51 -0.74
C ASP A 394 -20.51 18.10 0.56
N LEU A 395 -19.67 18.86 1.27
CA LEU A 395 -19.90 19.21 2.67
C LEU A 395 -20.31 20.68 2.85
N ALA A 396 -21.33 20.93 3.69
CA ALA A 396 -21.75 22.27 4.10
C ALA A 396 -20.67 22.99 4.92
N GLU A 397 -19.81 22.22 5.57
CA GLU A 397 -18.75 22.68 6.45
C GLU A 397 -17.56 23.25 5.67
N TYR A 398 -17.47 23.01 4.35
CA TYR A 398 -16.41 23.61 3.55
C TYR A 398 -16.45 25.14 3.62
N SER A 399 -15.28 25.78 3.63
CA SER A 399 -15.16 27.22 3.40
C SER A 399 -15.44 27.56 1.93
N GLN A 400 -15.65 28.84 1.63
CA GLN A 400 -15.80 29.27 0.23
C GLN A 400 -14.56 28.90 -0.60
N GLU A 401 -13.36 29.15 -0.07
CA GLU A 401 -12.09 28.84 -0.73
C GLU A 401 -11.96 27.33 -1.01
N GLN A 402 -12.30 26.48 -0.04
CA GLN A 402 -12.27 25.02 -0.21
C GLN A 402 -13.22 24.56 -1.32
N ARG A 403 -14.45 25.10 -1.35
CA ARG A 403 -15.42 24.78 -2.42
C ARG A 403 -14.91 25.18 -3.78
N GLU A 404 -14.37 26.39 -3.92
CA GLU A 404 -13.81 26.90 -5.18
C GLU A 404 -12.63 26.04 -5.63
N ARG A 405 -11.74 25.66 -4.71
CA ARG A 405 -10.64 24.73 -4.98
C ARG A 405 -11.17 23.37 -5.46
N TYR A 406 -12.16 22.79 -4.79
CA TYR A 406 -12.70 21.48 -5.15
C TYR A 406 -13.42 21.52 -6.50
N ARG A 407 -14.18 22.58 -6.80
CA ARG A 407 -14.76 22.83 -8.13
C ARG A 407 -13.68 22.87 -9.22
N GLN A 408 -12.56 23.55 -8.96
CA GLN A 408 -11.45 23.59 -9.90
C GLN A 408 -10.78 22.21 -10.07
N VAL A 409 -10.59 21.47 -8.98
CA VAL A 409 -10.05 20.09 -9.02
C VAL A 409 -10.93 19.20 -9.88
N ILE A 410 -12.25 19.22 -9.66
CA ILE A 410 -13.22 18.43 -10.43
C ILE A 410 -13.13 18.76 -11.93
N LYS A 411 -13.11 20.05 -12.30
CA LYS A 411 -12.95 20.48 -13.70
C LYS A 411 -11.65 19.96 -14.31
N SER A 412 -10.52 20.14 -13.63
CA SER A 412 -9.22 19.65 -14.10
C SER A 412 -9.16 18.12 -14.23
N MET A 413 -9.82 17.40 -13.30
CA MET A 413 -9.96 15.94 -13.39
C MET A 413 -10.76 15.55 -14.64
N ASP A 414 -11.91 16.19 -14.87
CA ASP A 414 -12.78 15.92 -16.02
C ASP A 414 -12.07 16.20 -17.35
N GLU A 415 -11.36 17.31 -17.46
CA GLU A 415 -10.53 17.62 -18.64
C GLU A 415 -9.49 16.53 -18.91
N ALA A 416 -8.83 16.02 -17.87
CA ALA A 416 -7.88 14.92 -18.01
C ALA A 416 -8.57 13.61 -18.42
N ILE A 417 -9.71 13.29 -17.83
CA ILE A 417 -10.55 12.13 -18.18
C ILE A 417 -10.94 12.20 -19.65
N MET A 418 -11.47 13.33 -20.11
CA MET A 418 -11.90 13.53 -21.49
C MET A 418 -10.74 13.58 -22.48
N THR A 419 -9.58 14.10 -22.07
CA THR A 419 -8.35 14.02 -22.87
C THR A 419 -7.90 12.57 -23.06
N HIS A 420 -8.05 11.71 -22.06
CA HIS A 420 -7.77 10.27 -22.22
C HIS A 420 -8.87 9.57 -23.01
N ALA A 421 -10.13 9.92 -22.77
CA ALA A 421 -11.27 9.34 -23.46
C ALA A 421 -11.26 9.71 -24.95
N SER A 422 -10.73 10.86 -25.37
CA SER A 422 -10.69 11.23 -26.80
C SER A 422 -9.68 10.43 -27.61
N LYS A 423 -8.65 9.85 -26.97
CA LYS A 423 -7.61 9.03 -27.63
C LYS A 423 -8.18 7.71 -28.16
N PRO A 424 -7.59 7.11 -29.21
CA PRO A 424 -8.02 5.80 -29.71
C PRO A 424 -8.17 4.77 -28.56
N PRO A 425 -9.23 3.93 -28.57
CA PRO A 425 -9.44 2.92 -27.53
C PRO A 425 -8.19 2.09 -27.30
N CYS A 426 -7.80 1.96 -26.04
CA CYS A 426 -6.58 1.27 -25.64
C CYS A 426 -6.90 0.33 -24.49
N TRP A 427 -7.18 -0.92 -24.84
CA TRP A 427 -7.52 -1.96 -23.87
C TRP A 427 -6.27 -2.38 -23.11
N ARG A 428 -6.28 -2.18 -21.78
CA ARG A 428 -5.18 -2.60 -20.90
C ARG A 428 -5.62 -3.71 -19.97
N ALA A 429 -4.69 -4.62 -19.69
CA ALA A 429 -4.92 -5.67 -18.71
C ALA A 429 -5.00 -5.08 -17.29
N GLU A 430 -5.80 -5.70 -16.44
CA GLU A 430 -5.96 -5.24 -15.06
C GLU A 430 -4.61 -5.21 -14.31
N PRO A 431 -4.27 -4.07 -13.67
CA PRO A 431 -3.00 -3.91 -12.99
C PRO A 431 -2.99 -4.67 -11.66
N MET A 432 -1.79 -4.97 -11.16
CA MET A 432 -1.64 -5.35 -9.77
C MET A 432 -1.75 -4.11 -8.89
N THR A 433 -2.81 -4.03 -8.08
CA THR A 433 -3.12 -2.86 -7.25
C THR A 433 -2.21 -2.72 -6.03
N SER A 434 -1.79 -3.83 -5.41
CA SER A 434 -0.79 -3.84 -4.32
C SER A 434 0.59 -4.15 -4.87
N ARG A 435 1.60 -3.32 -4.56
CA ARG A 435 3.00 -3.49 -4.96
C ARG A 435 3.94 -2.98 -3.87
N GLU A 436 4.96 -3.77 -3.56
CA GLU A 436 5.89 -3.53 -2.43
C GLU A 436 7.30 -3.12 -2.89
N ASN A 437 7.62 -3.29 -4.18
CA ASN A 437 8.87 -2.87 -4.84
C ASN A 437 10.17 -3.38 -4.20
N LEU A 438 10.16 -4.57 -3.57
CA LEU A 438 11.36 -5.20 -3.03
C LEU A 438 12.35 -5.58 -4.15
N LEU A 439 11.84 -6.06 -5.29
CA LEU A 439 12.65 -6.47 -6.44
C LEU A 439 13.19 -5.28 -7.25
N ASN A 440 12.61 -4.09 -7.07
CA ASN A 440 13.00 -2.86 -7.79
C ASN A 440 13.78 -1.86 -6.93
N SER A 441 13.93 -2.13 -5.63
CA SER A 441 14.67 -1.21 -4.75
C SER A 441 16.17 -1.31 -5.02
N VAL A 442 16.80 -0.14 -5.21
CA VAL A 442 18.26 -0.03 -5.22
C VAL A 442 18.76 -0.41 -3.83
N GLN A 443 19.86 -1.18 -3.75
CA GLN A 443 20.51 -1.54 -2.50
C GLN A 443 20.77 -0.25 -1.69
N GLU A 444 19.99 -0.02 -0.63
CA GLU A 444 20.31 1.03 0.32
C GLU A 444 21.55 0.58 1.10
N GLU A 445 22.61 1.38 1.08
CA GLU A 445 23.86 1.15 1.85
C GLU A 445 23.60 0.94 3.35
N SER A 446 22.40 1.26 3.85
CA SER A 446 21.96 1.00 5.22
C SER A 446 21.70 -0.48 5.54
N ALA A 447 21.51 -1.34 4.54
CA ALA A 447 21.33 -2.79 4.73
C ALA A 447 22.65 -3.53 4.99
N ILE A 448 23.80 -2.89 4.73
CA ILE A 448 25.13 -3.48 4.93
C ILE A 448 25.43 -3.71 6.42
N VAL A 449 24.78 -2.98 7.32
CA VAL A 449 25.01 -3.11 8.77
C VAL A 449 24.33 -4.35 9.36
N LEU A 450 23.24 -4.85 8.76
CA LEU A 450 22.52 -6.02 9.29
C LEU A 450 23.10 -7.37 8.81
N SER A 451 23.73 -7.42 7.63
CA SER A 451 24.34 -8.67 7.15
C SER A 451 25.78 -8.88 7.64
N GLN A 452 26.49 -7.80 8.01
CA GLN A 452 27.87 -7.91 8.51
C GLN A 452 27.96 -8.27 10.00
N SER A 453 26.92 -8.05 10.80
CA SER A 453 26.92 -8.47 12.21
C SER A 453 26.76 -9.98 12.37
N VAL A 454 25.95 -10.63 11.52
CA VAL A 454 25.69 -12.09 11.60
C VAL A 454 26.90 -12.93 11.15
N LEU A 455 27.75 -12.40 10.27
CA LEU A 455 28.93 -13.12 9.76
C LEU A 455 30.19 -12.93 10.63
N ARG A 456 30.22 -11.95 11.54
CA ARG A 456 31.39 -11.75 12.43
C ARG A 456 31.36 -12.59 13.70
N ASP A 457 30.18 -12.98 14.17
CA ASP A 457 30.04 -13.80 15.38
C ASP A 457 30.20 -15.31 15.15
N THR A 458 30.19 -15.77 13.90
CA THR A 458 30.47 -17.18 13.55
C THR A 458 31.95 -17.44 13.26
N ALA A 459 32.79 -16.40 13.19
CA ALA A 459 34.25 -16.53 12.98
C ALA A 459 35.08 -16.38 14.27
N ARG A 460 34.42 -16.24 15.43
CA ARG A 460 35.08 -16.18 16.76
C ARG A 460 34.35 -17.06 17.77
N ARG A 461 34.21 -18.36 17.49
CA ARG A 461 34.10 -19.41 18.50
C ARG A 461 34.78 -20.67 18.02
#